data_AF-A0A7L3VHA4-F1
#
_entry.id   AF-A0A7L3VHA4-F1
#
_cell.length_a   1.000
_cell.length_b   1.000
_cell.length_c   1.000
_cell.angle_alpha   90.00
_cell.angle_beta   90.00
_cell.angle_gamma   90.00
#
_symmetry.space_group_name_H-M   'P 1'
#
loop_
_entity.id
_entity.type
_entity.pdbx_description
1 polymer ?
#
loop_
_entity_poly.entity_id
_entity_poly.type
_entity_poly.pdbx_seq_one_letter_code
_entity_poly.pdbx_strand_id
1 'polypeptide(L)' 'TPEVTFEEVAVRFSPEEWAQLAPWQRELHRQVMCDNHEMVASLGEGRGSGAGVTRPGGDMGLGV' A
#
# COMPACT_ATOMS: atom_id res chain seq x y z
N THR A 1 3.47 -11.83 -14.02
CA THR A 1 4.69 -11.11 -13.61
C THR A 1 4.87 -11.35 -12.13
N PRO A 2 6.07 -11.68 -11.63
CA PRO A 2 6.30 -11.68 -10.19
C PRO A 2 6.03 -10.27 -9.66
N GLU A 3 5.37 -10.18 -8.50
CA GLU A 3 5.11 -8.91 -7.82
C GLU A 3 6.40 -8.46 -7.13
N VAL A 4 6.81 -7.22 -7.40
CA VAL A 4 7.96 -6.61 -6.72
C VAL A 4 7.47 -6.08 -5.37
N THR A 5 8.14 -6.48 -4.30
CA THR A 5 7.83 -6.03 -2.94
C THR A 5 8.72 -4.86 -2.53
N PHE A 6 8.26 -4.07 -1.56
CA PHE A 6 9.05 -2.94 -1.06
C PHE A 6 10.37 -3.42 -0.44
N GLU A 7 10.35 -4.58 0.20
CA GLU A 7 11.50 -5.21 0.84
C GLU A 7 12.62 -5.56 -0.14
N GLU A 8 12.30 -5.82 -1.42
CA GLU A 8 13.28 -6.15 -2.45
C GLU A 8 14.07 -4.93 -2.93
N VAL A 9 13.51 -3.72 -2.80
CA VAL A 9 14.14 -2.47 -3.26
C VAL A 9 14.60 -1.58 -2.11
N ALA A 10 14.20 -1.87 -0.88
CA ALA A 10 14.59 -1.10 0.30
C ALA A 10 16.07 -1.32 0.66
N VAL A 11 16.82 -0.23 0.74
CA VAL A 11 18.19 -0.25 1.27
C VAL A 11 18.15 -0.33 2.80
N ARG A 12 18.65 -1.44 3.36
CA ARG A 12 18.75 -1.64 4.82
C ARG A 12 20.20 -1.52 5.27
N PHE A 13 20.39 -0.76 6.35
CA PHE A 13 21.66 -0.65 7.05
C PHE A 13 21.67 -1.56 8.27
N SER A 14 22.81 -2.17 8.58
CA SER A 14 23.04 -2.77 9.90
C SER A 14 23.11 -1.66 10.98
N PRO A 15 22.98 -1.99 12.28
CA PRO A 15 23.18 -1.01 13.35
C PRO A 15 24.53 -0.29 13.29
N GLU A 16 25.60 -1.00 12.92
CA GLU A 16 26.96 -0.47 12.79
C GLU A 16 27.07 0.47 11.58
N GLU A 17 26.50 0.11 10.44
CA GLU A 17 26.43 0.97 9.26
C GLU A 17 25.60 2.23 9.52
N TRP A 18 24.45 2.06 10.19
CA TRP A 18 23.57 3.16 10.58
C TRP A 18 24.26 4.16 11.52
N ALA A 19 25.11 3.67 12.43
CA ALA A 19 25.90 4.50 13.33
C ALA A 19 26.96 5.34 12.61
N GLN A 20 27.43 4.90 11.43
CA GLN A 20 28.41 5.64 10.62
C GLN A 20 27.79 6.69 9.71
N LEU A 21 26.46 6.71 9.56
CA LEU A 21 25.78 7.72 8.75
C LEU A 21 25.81 9.09 9.42
N ALA A 22 26.05 10.12 8.60
CA ALA A 22 25.86 11.50 9.03
C ALA A 22 24.38 11.75 9.39
N PRO A 23 24.08 12.71 10.29
CA PRO A 23 22.70 12.98 10.71
C PRO A 23 21.73 13.22 9.55
N TRP A 24 22.16 13.93 8.50
CA TRP A 24 21.34 14.20 7.31
C TRP A 24 21.05 12.94 6.48
N GLN A 25 21.96 11.95 6.45
CA GLN A 25 21.75 10.70 5.74
C GLN A 25 20.70 9.83 6.43
N ARG A 26 20.70 9.82 7.76
CA ARG A 26 19.69 9.13 8.58
C ARG A 26 18.32 9.77 8.44
N GLU A 27 18.28 11.09 8.31
CA GLU A 27 17.04 11.82 8.03
C GLU A 27 16.49 11.48 6.66
N LEU A 28 17.33 11.57 5.63
CA LEU A 28 16.94 11.24 4.26
C LEU A 28 16.46 9.78 4.15
N HIS A 29 17.15 8.83 4.78
CA HIS A 29 16.74 7.42 4.78
C HIS A 29 15.37 7.23 5.42
N ARG A 30 15.11 7.85 6.58
CA ARG A 30 13.79 7.78 7.23
C ARG A 30 12.70 8.36 6.35
N GLN A 31 12.93 9.54 5.76
CA GLN A 31 11.96 10.19 4.88
C GLN A 31 11.62 9.32 3.66
N VAL A 32 12.65 8.84 2.95
CA VAL A 32 12.46 8.00 1.76
C VAL A 32 11.74 6.68 2.11
N MET A 33 12.06 6.07 3.26
CA MET A 33 11.40 4.83 3.67
C MET A 33 9.94 5.05 4.09
N CYS A 34 9.63 6.17 4.76
CA CYS A 34 8.25 6.55 5.09
C CYS A 34 7.42 6.80 3.83
N ASP A 35 7.90 7.67 2.94
CA ASP A 35 7.18 8.06 1.71
C ASP A 35 6.88 6.85 0.82
N ASN A 36 7.85 5.94 0.67
CA ASN A 36 7.67 4.73 -0.11
C ASN A 36 6.69 3.74 0.55
N HIS A 37 6.72 3.58 1.87
CA HIS A 37 5.79 2.72 2.59
C HIS A 37 4.34 3.22 2.46
N GLU A 38 4.13 4.54 2.58
CA GLU A 38 2.81 5.16 2.38
C GLU A 38 2.29 4.97 0.95
N MET A 39 3.17 5.13 -0.05
CA MET A 39 2.81 4.90 -1.46
C MET A 39 2.40 3.44 -1.70
N VAL A 40 3.16 2.47 -1.18
CA VAL A 40 2.83 1.04 -1.32
C VAL A 40 1.54 0.69 -0.59
N ALA A 41 1.30 1.24 0.61
CA ALA A 41 0.06 1.05 1.34
C ALA A 41 -1.15 1.59 0.55
N SER A 42 -1.02 2.76 -0.08
CA SER A 42 -2.06 3.36 -0.91
C SER A 42 -2.43 2.51 -2.14
N LEU A 43 -1.46 1.83 -2.74
CA LEU A 43 -1.72 0.90 -3.86
C LEU A 43 -2.56 -0.32 -3.42
N GLY A 44 -2.51 -0.70 -2.13
CA GLY A 44 -3.32 -1.77 -1.55
C GLY A 44 -4.80 -1.43 -1.37
N GLU A 45 -5.16 -0.14 -1.40
CA GLU A 45 -6.52 0.34 -1.09
C GLU A 45 -7.41 0.50 -2.35
N GLY A 46 -6.85 0.36 -3.55
CA GLY A 46 -7.54 0.58 -4.82
C GLY A 46 -8.47 -0.53 -5.33
N ARG A 47 -8.64 -1.65 -4.61
CA ARG A 47 -9.41 -2.82 -5.09
C ARG A 47 -10.43 -3.36 -4.10
N GLY A 48 -10.91 -2.52 -3.21
CA GLY A 48 -11.85 -2.91 -2.15
C GLY A 48 -13.19 -2.19 -2.15
N SER A 49 -13.65 -1.57 -3.25
CA SER A 49 -15.02 -1.04 -3.26
C SER A 49 -15.58 -0.87 -4.66
N GLY A 50 -16.10 -1.97 -5.19
CA GLY A 50 -17.10 -1.98 -6.26
C GLY A 50 -18.31 -2.70 -5.70
N ALA A 51 -19.19 -1.91 -5.08
CA ALA A 51 -20.47 -2.29 -4.53
C ALA A 51 -21.13 -3.47 -5.28
N GLY A 52 -21.52 -4.50 -4.52
CA GLY A 52 -22.54 -5.42 -4.98
C GLY A 52 -23.73 -4.59 -5.45
N VAL A 53 -24.02 -4.64 -6.75
CA VAL A 53 -25.24 -4.10 -7.32
C VAL A 53 -26.39 -4.80 -6.61
N THR A 54 -26.97 -4.14 -5.61
CA THR A 54 -28.29 -4.48 -5.09
C THR A 54 -29.26 -4.33 -6.24
N ARG A 55 -29.73 -5.46 -6.78
CA ARG A 55 -30.81 -5.48 -7.77
C ARG A 55 -32.02 -4.78 -7.13
N PRO A 56 -32.58 -3.72 -7.74
CA PRO A 56 -33.81 -3.13 -7.24
C PRO A 56 -34.95 -4.14 -7.47
N GLY A 57 -35.81 -4.26 -6.47
CA GLY A 57 -36.99 -5.12 -6.52
C GLY A 57 -38.04 -4.67 -7.53
N GLY A 58 -39.04 -5.55 -7.71
CA GLY A 58 -40.17 -5.47 -8.63
C GLY A 58 -40.12 -6.68 -9.55
N ASP A 59 -40.89 -7.75 -9.38
CA ASP A 59 -42.35 -7.81 -9.32
C ASP A 59 -42.78 -9.19 -8.75
N MET A 60 -43.62 -9.21 -7.71
CA MET A 60 -44.47 -10.35 -7.35
C MET A 60 -45.92 -9.90 -7.55
N GLY A 61 -46.47 -10.18 -8.73
CA GLY A 61 -47.84 -9.82 -9.07
C GLY A 61 -48.39 -10.65 -10.23
N LEU A 62 -48.56 -11.97 -10.04
CA LEU A 62 -49.49 -12.74 -10.89
C LEU A 62 -50.83 -12.83 -10.18
N GLY A 63 -51.66 -11.82 -10.43
CA GLY A 63 -53.11 -11.94 -10.35
C GLY A 63 -53.67 -12.01 -11.76
N VAL A 64 -54.07 -13.21 -12.18
CA VAL A 64 -55.29 -13.48 -12.97
C VAL A 64 -55.85 -14.83 -12.54
#